data_AF-A0A7S0LDF2-F1
#
_entry.id   AF-A0A7S0LDF2-F1
#
_cell.length_a   1.000
_cell.length_b   1.000
_cell.length_c   1.000
_cell.angle_alpha   90.00
_cell.angle_beta   90.00
_cell.angle_gamma   90.00
#
_symmetry.space_group_name_H-M   'P 1'
#
loop_
_entity.id
_entity.type
_entity.pdbx_description
1 polymer ?
#
loop_
_entity_poly.entity_id
_entity_poly.type
_entity_poly.pdbx_seq_one_letter_code
_entity_poly.pdbx_strand_id
1 'polypeptide(L)'
;MFVAAFLSTLRVGSLCSGPIVLGGARMCSSSGSVSGILYAAPAEHPTVRLFTKAGCTLCDVAKDVLQQAAQQHPHTLESVDITDPEHEAFLRRYKYDIPVLHIGETYWTKHRLSLEEAEQALSEAREGRFIARRGEPDAERLERRKST
;
A
#
# COMPACT_ATOMS: atom_id res chain seq x y z
N MET A 1 -47.37 -24.08 19.15
CA MET A 1 -46.58 -25.28 19.50
C MET A 1 -45.30 -25.27 18.67
N PHE A 2 -44.19 -24.83 19.26
CA PHE A 2 -42.86 -25.29 18.90
C PHE A 2 -42.05 -25.25 20.20
N VAL A 3 -41.78 -26.45 20.70
CA VAL A 3 -40.98 -26.72 21.90
C VAL A 3 -39.64 -27.23 21.39
N ALA A 4 -38.55 -26.71 21.96
CA ALA A 4 -37.23 -27.35 22.17
C ALA A 4 -36.13 -26.28 22.02
N ALA A 5 -35.05 -26.25 22.80
CA ALA A 5 -34.74 -26.86 24.08
C ALA A 5 -33.48 -26.10 24.55
N PHE A 6 -33.52 -25.53 25.74
CA PHE A 6 -32.33 -25.05 26.44
C PHE A 6 -31.64 -26.28 27.03
N LEU A 7 -30.42 -26.60 26.58
CA LEU A 7 -29.51 -27.41 27.37
C LEU A 7 -28.10 -26.83 27.35
N SER A 8 -27.62 -26.67 28.57
CA SER A 8 -26.33 -26.19 29.03
C SER A 8 -25.27 -27.29 28.90
N THR A 9 -24.06 -26.96 28.47
CA THR A 9 -22.85 -27.74 28.84
C THR A 9 -21.63 -26.87 29.04
N LEU A 10 -20.83 -27.30 30.01
CA LEU A 10 -19.83 -26.60 30.79
C LEU A 10 -18.53 -26.17 30.08
N ARG A 11 -17.88 -25.25 30.82
CA ARG A 11 -16.48 -24.80 30.89
C ARG A 11 -15.37 -25.86 30.73
N VAL A 12 -14.21 -25.32 30.29
CA VAL A 12 -12.80 -25.66 30.59
C VAL A 12 -12.18 -26.82 29.82
N GLY A 13 -11.23 -26.44 28.96
CA GLY A 13 -10.17 -27.30 28.43
C GLY A 13 -8.84 -26.54 28.44
N SER A 14 -8.26 -26.38 29.63
CA SER A 14 -6.83 -26.09 29.80
C SER A 14 -6.06 -27.38 29.60
N LEU A 15 -5.22 -27.45 28.56
CA LEU A 15 -4.21 -28.49 28.42
C LEU A 15 -2.94 -27.87 27.84
N CYS A 16 -2.21 -27.13 28.69
CA CYS A 16 -0.78 -26.97 28.52
C CYS A 16 -0.11 -28.25 29.01
N SER A 17 0.38 -29.10 28.08
CA SER A 17 1.41 -30.10 28.36
C SER A 17 1.97 -30.68 27.05
N GLY A 18 3.18 -30.25 26.69
CA GLY A 18 3.95 -30.83 25.57
C GLY A 18 5.34 -30.19 25.50
N PRO A 19 6.42 -30.97 25.27
CA PRO A 19 7.78 -30.62 25.65
C PRO A 19 8.49 -29.68 24.68
N ILE A 20 9.52 -29.02 25.23
CA ILE A 20 10.48 -28.13 24.60
C ILE A 20 11.07 -28.78 23.33
N VAL A 21 10.86 -28.13 22.17
CA VAL A 21 11.67 -28.36 20.97
C VAL A 21 12.64 -27.20 20.82
N LEU A 22 13.93 -27.47 21.05
CA LEU A 22 15.05 -26.63 20.63
C LEU A 22 15.11 -26.64 19.09
N GLY A 23 15.10 -25.47 18.46
CA GLY A 23 15.41 -25.33 17.05
C GLY A 23 14.88 -24.04 16.47
N GLY A 24 15.74 -23.03 16.32
CA GLY A 24 15.43 -21.77 15.65
C GLY A 24 14.94 -21.98 14.21
N ALA A 25 14.20 -21.07 13.61
CA ALA A 25 14.11 -19.64 13.88
C ALA A 25 12.65 -19.19 14.00
N ARG A 26 12.38 -18.29 14.95
CA ARG A 26 11.40 -17.24 14.66
C ARG A 26 12.02 -16.42 13.55
N MET A 27 11.53 -16.52 12.32
CA MET A 27 11.82 -15.48 11.35
C MET A 27 10.98 -14.28 11.75
N CYS A 28 11.53 -13.43 12.62
CA CYS A 28 11.08 -12.05 12.67
C CYS A 28 11.42 -11.48 11.29
N SER A 29 10.45 -11.33 10.38
CA SER A 29 10.59 -10.34 9.33
C SER A 29 10.41 -8.96 9.96
N SER A 30 11.35 -8.57 10.83
CA SER A 30 11.49 -7.20 11.32
C SER A 30 12.50 -6.45 10.46
N SER A 31 12.43 -6.65 9.14
CA SER A 31 13.18 -5.86 8.19
C SER A 31 12.25 -4.78 7.66
N GLY A 32 12.00 -3.75 8.47
CA GLY A 32 11.65 -2.37 8.12
C GLY A 32 10.74 -2.03 6.92
N SER A 33 10.05 -2.97 6.29
CA SER A 33 9.22 -2.73 5.11
C SER A 33 8.02 -1.89 5.49
N VAL A 34 7.73 -0.91 4.64
CA VAL A 34 6.52 -0.09 4.75
C VAL A 34 5.43 -0.54 3.77
N SER A 35 5.53 -1.73 3.19
CA SER A 35 4.51 -2.29 2.29
C SER A 35 3.24 -2.69 3.04
N GLY A 36 2.06 -2.37 2.49
CA GLY A 36 0.76 -2.77 3.05
C GLY A 36 -0.37 -1.78 2.80
N ILE A 37 -1.58 -2.12 3.27
CA ILE A 37 -2.74 -1.21 3.21
C ILE A 37 -2.63 -0.20 4.36
N LEU A 38 -2.64 1.09 4.03
CA LEU A 38 -2.64 2.19 5.01
C LEU A 38 -4.06 2.48 5.49
N TYR A 39 -5.02 2.53 4.58
CA TYR A 39 -6.45 2.57 4.86
C TYR A 39 -7.25 2.03 3.68
N ALA A 40 -8.45 1.52 3.96
CA ALA A 40 -9.32 0.92 2.96
C ALA A 40 -10.64 1.70 2.85
N ALA A 41 -11.11 1.88 1.62
CA ALA A 41 -12.47 2.26 1.29
C ALA A 41 -13.25 1.04 0.76
N PRO A 42 -14.58 1.15 0.59
CA PRO A 42 -15.37 0.10 -0.07
C PRO A 42 -14.83 -0.25 -1.47
N ALA A 43 -15.09 -1.47 -1.93
CA ALA A 43 -14.47 -2.01 -3.14
C ALA A 43 -14.84 -1.27 -4.45
N GLU A 44 -15.92 -0.48 -4.44
CA GLU A 44 -16.35 0.38 -5.55
C GLU A 44 -15.55 1.69 -5.65
N HIS A 45 -14.65 1.97 -4.71
CA HIS A 45 -13.79 3.14 -4.71
C HIS A 45 -12.40 2.86 -5.29
N PRO A 46 -11.72 3.88 -5.85
CA PRO A 46 -10.41 3.69 -6.45
C PRO A 46 -9.38 3.25 -5.41
N THR A 47 -8.38 2.48 -5.85
CA THR A 47 -7.22 2.09 -5.06
C THR A 47 -6.00 2.87 -5.54
N VAL A 48 -5.36 3.59 -4.62
CA VAL A 48 -4.14 4.36 -4.87
C VAL A 48 -2.94 3.56 -4.33
N ARG A 49 -1.93 3.36 -5.17
CA ARG A 49 -0.66 2.74 -4.78
C ARG A 49 0.41 3.80 -4.63
N LEU A 50 1.04 3.87 -3.47
CA LEU A 50 2.15 4.74 -3.14
C LEU A 50 3.45 3.94 -3.10
N PHE A 51 4.28 4.11 -4.14
CA PHE A 51 5.63 3.58 -4.16
C PHE A 51 6.54 4.46 -3.30
N THR A 52 7.11 3.87 -2.26
CA THR A 52 7.83 4.56 -1.20
C THR A 52 8.99 3.70 -0.68
N LYS A 53 9.66 4.16 0.37
CA LYS A 53 10.63 3.40 1.17
C LYS A 53 10.62 3.90 2.60
N ALA A 54 11.14 3.09 3.53
CA ALA A 54 11.37 3.53 4.91
C ALA A 54 12.15 4.85 5.00
N GLY A 55 11.68 5.78 5.84
CA GLY A 55 12.33 7.08 6.09
C GLY A 55 12.18 8.13 4.98
N CYS A 56 11.25 7.95 4.03
CA CYS A 56 10.99 8.92 2.97
C CYS A 56 10.09 10.08 3.43
N THR A 57 10.67 11.23 3.78
CA THR A 57 9.93 12.42 4.24
C THR A 57 8.96 13.00 3.20
N LEU A 58 9.33 12.99 1.90
CA LEU A 58 8.43 13.43 0.82
C LEU A 58 7.21 12.51 0.67
N CYS A 59 7.39 11.22 0.97
CA CYS A 59 6.31 10.25 0.89
C CYS A 59 5.30 10.47 2.02
N ASP A 60 5.73 10.92 3.19
CA ASP A 60 4.81 11.23 4.30
C ASP A 60 3.89 12.42 3.94
N VAL A 61 4.44 13.47 3.30
CA VAL A 61 3.62 14.58 2.78
C VAL A 61 2.56 14.09 1.78
N ALA A 62 2.93 13.18 0.88
CA ALA A 62 1.98 12.60 -0.07
C ALA A 62 0.88 11.77 0.62
N LYS A 63 1.22 11.02 1.67
CA LYS A 63 0.24 10.28 2.48
C LYS A 63 -0.74 11.23 3.16
N ASP A 64 -0.25 12.33 3.74
CA ASP A 64 -1.10 13.30 4.44
C ASP A 64 -2.11 13.95 3.48
N VAL A 65 -1.67 14.30 2.27
CA VAL A 65 -2.56 14.84 1.23
C VAL A 65 -3.63 13.84 0.81
N LEU A 66 -3.26 12.57 0.60
CA LEU A 66 -4.22 11.52 0.25
C LEU A 66 -5.19 11.25 1.41
N GLN A 67 -4.72 11.23 2.64
CA GLN A 67 -5.55 11.07 3.83
C GLN A 67 -6.54 12.24 3.98
N GLN A 68 -6.12 13.46 3.66
CA GLN A 68 -7.01 14.62 3.63
C GLN A 68 -8.08 14.48 2.52
N ALA A 69 -7.67 14.11 1.30
CA ALA A 69 -8.58 13.90 0.18
C ALA A 69 -9.60 12.79 0.44
N ALA A 70 -9.24 11.78 1.25
CA ALA A 70 -10.12 10.66 1.59
C ALA A 70 -11.42 11.09 2.29
N GLN A 71 -11.47 12.28 2.88
CA GLN A 71 -12.68 12.83 3.53
C GLN A 71 -13.79 13.15 2.53
N GLN A 72 -13.42 13.62 1.33
CA GLN A 72 -14.38 14.01 0.27
C GLN A 72 -14.44 12.95 -0.84
N HIS A 73 -13.32 12.29 -1.12
CA HIS A 73 -13.17 11.28 -2.14
C HIS A 73 -12.65 9.99 -1.50
N PRO A 74 -13.52 9.13 -0.93
CA PRO A 74 -13.08 7.89 -0.32
C PRO A 74 -12.31 7.03 -1.34
N HIS A 75 -11.21 6.42 -0.89
CA HIS A 75 -10.35 5.57 -1.70
C HIS A 75 -9.54 4.67 -0.77
N THR A 76 -9.00 3.59 -1.33
CA THR A 76 -8.03 2.73 -0.63
C THR A 76 -6.64 3.27 -0.90
N LEU A 77 -5.78 3.35 0.12
CA LEU A 77 -4.37 3.67 -0.02
C LEU A 77 -3.52 2.48 0.40
N GLU A 78 -2.72 1.98 -0.53
CA GLU A 78 -1.68 0.98 -0.26
C GLU A 78 -0.30 1.59 -0.47
N SER A 79 0.64 1.23 0.40
CA SER A 79 2.05 1.52 0.24
C SER A 79 2.79 0.30 -0.28
N VAL A 80 3.74 0.56 -1.17
CA VAL A 80 4.64 -0.43 -1.75
C VAL A 80 6.06 0.05 -1.47
N ASP A 81 6.77 -0.67 -0.59
CA ASP A 81 8.17 -0.41 -0.30
C ASP A 81 9.03 -0.94 -1.46
N ILE A 82 9.55 -0.03 -2.27
CA ILE A 82 10.36 -0.42 -3.43
C ILE A 82 11.67 -1.11 -3.05
N THR A 83 12.06 -1.09 -1.77
CA THR A 83 13.28 -1.76 -1.29
C THR A 83 13.06 -3.23 -0.93
N ASP A 84 11.81 -3.70 -0.94
CA ASP A 84 11.50 -5.10 -0.74
C ASP A 84 12.07 -5.95 -1.88
N PRO A 85 12.58 -7.17 -1.60
CA PRO A 85 13.20 -8.03 -2.60
C PRO A 85 12.21 -8.44 -3.71
N GLU A 86 10.90 -8.49 -3.41
CA GLU A 86 9.83 -8.75 -4.37
C GLU A 86 9.50 -7.55 -5.30
N HIS A 87 10.07 -6.38 -5.01
CA HIS A 87 9.79 -5.11 -5.70
C HIS A 87 11.00 -4.56 -6.48
N GLU A 88 11.97 -5.40 -6.81
CA GLU A 88 13.20 -5.00 -7.52
C GLU A 88 12.93 -4.23 -8.83
N ALA A 89 11.87 -4.60 -9.56
CA ALA A 89 11.46 -3.89 -10.77
C ALA A 89 11.07 -2.42 -10.48
N PHE A 90 10.34 -2.18 -9.38
CA PHE A 90 9.99 -0.82 -8.94
C PHE A 90 11.21 -0.06 -8.42
N LEU A 91 12.14 -0.75 -7.74
CA LEU A 91 13.40 -0.14 -7.34
C LEU A 91 14.18 0.39 -8.54
N ARG A 92 14.34 -0.45 -9.57
CA ARG A 92 15.05 -0.09 -10.81
C ARG A 92 14.39 1.09 -11.53
N ARG A 93 13.07 1.18 -11.47
CA ARG A 93 12.29 2.23 -12.16
C ARG A 93 12.20 3.54 -11.39
N TYR A 94 11.90 3.49 -10.09
CA TYR A 94 11.44 4.63 -9.29
C TYR A 94 12.45 5.12 -8.23
N LYS A 95 13.60 4.47 -8.02
CA LYS A 95 14.57 4.81 -6.94
C LYS A 95 14.93 6.30 -6.79
N TYR A 96 14.91 7.07 -7.87
CA TYR A 96 15.25 8.50 -7.88
C TYR A 96 14.04 9.44 -7.84
N ASP A 97 12.84 8.88 -7.90
CA ASP A 97 11.62 9.62 -8.20
C ASP A 97 10.47 9.38 -7.20
N ILE A 98 10.74 8.71 -6.07
CA ILE A 98 9.74 8.50 -5.01
C ILE A 98 9.40 9.81 -4.28
N PRO A 99 8.14 10.01 -3.85
CA PRO A 99 7.00 9.12 -4.01
C PRO A 99 6.49 9.04 -5.45
N VAL A 100 6.09 7.85 -5.89
CA VAL A 100 5.36 7.64 -7.16
C VAL A 100 3.98 7.10 -6.83
N LEU A 101 2.95 7.62 -7.49
CA LEU A 101 1.55 7.28 -7.26
C LEU A 101 0.93 6.65 -8.50
N HIS A 102 0.24 5.53 -8.29
CA HIS A 102 -0.62 4.90 -9.28
C HIS A 102 -2.06 4.88 -8.78
N ILE A 103 -3.02 4.92 -9.70
CA ILE A 103 -4.41 4.56 -9.40
C ILE A 103 -4.71 3.24 -10.12
N GLY A 104 -4.97 2.20 -9.34
CA GLY A 104 -4.97 0.82 -9.80
C GLY A 104 -3.60 0.45 -10.37
N GLU A 105 -3.55 0.17 -11.67
CA GLU A 105 -2.31 -0.15 -12.41
C GLU A 105 -1.77 1.05 -13.20
N THR A 106 -2.48 2.18 -13.18
CA THR A 106 -2.20 3.31 -14.06
C THR A 106 -1.34 4.37 -13.37
N TYR A 107 -0.24 4.78 -14.00
CA TYR A 107 0.62 5.85 -13.49
C TYR A 107 -0.13 7.18 -13.36
N TRP A 108 0.03 7.84 -12.22
CA TRP A 108 -0.61 9.11 -11.91
C TRP A 108 0.39 10.26 -11.78
N THR A 109 1.27 10.25 -10.77
CA THR A 109 2.20 11.37 -10.54
C THR A 109 3.40 10.94 -9.70
N LYS A 110 4.37 11.85 -9.55
CA LYS A 110 5.57 11.67 -8.73
C LYS A 110 5.94 12.95 -7.97
N HIS A 111 6.74 12.81 -6.91
CA HIS A 111 7.32 13.88 -6.07
C HIS A 111 6.34 14.77 -5.30
N ARG A 112 5.43 15.46 -5.99
CA ARG A 112 4.52 16.45 -5.41
C ARG A 112 3.09 16.10 -5.80
N LEU A 113 2.21 16.21 -4.81
CA LEU A 113 0.78 16.07 -4.96
C LEU A 113 0.14 17.18 -4.13
N SER A 114 -0.66 18.04 -4.75
CA SER A 114 -1.54 18.96 -4.04
C SER A 114 -2.89 18.32 -3.76
N LEU A 115 -3.63 18.88 -2.80
CA LEU A 115 -4.98 18.40 -2.47
C LEU A 115 -5.92 18.48 -3.67
N GLU A 116 -5.91 19.60 -4.40
CA GLU A 116 -6.76 19.80 -5.59
C GLU A 116 -6.47 18.76 -6.68
N GLU A 117 -5.19 18.50 -6.96
CA GLU A 117 -4.81 17.44 -7.91
C GLU A 117 -5.26 16.05 -7.44
N ALA A 118 -5.20 15.79 -6.13
CA ALA A 118 -5.65 14.55 -5.53
C ALA A 118 -7.16 14.35 -5.71
N GLU A 119 -7.95 15.35 -5.31
CA GLU A 119 -9.41 15.33 -5.43
C GLU A 119 -9.85 15.16 -6.88
N GLN A 120 -9.24 15.89 -7.82
CA GLN A 120 -9.56 15.78 -9.24
C GLN A 120 -9.30 14.37 -9.77
N ALA A 121 -8.12 13.82 -9.52
CA ALA A 121 -7.75 12.50 -10.04
C ALA A 121 -8.58 11.37 -9.40
N LEU A 122 -8.88 11.46 -8.11
CA LEU A 122 -9.73 10.50 -7.42
C LEU A 122 -11.17 10.56 -7.93
N SER A 123 -11.68 11.76 -8.24
CA SER A 123 -12.98 11.93 -8.89
C SER A 123 -13.01 11.30 -10.28
N GLU A 124 -12.02 11.59 -11.12
CA GLU A 124 -11.88 10.97 -12.45
C GLU A 124 -11.81 9.44 -12.36
N ALA A 125 -11.07 8.90 -11.38
CA ALA A 125 -10.94 7.47 -11.19
C ALA A 125 -12.23 6.81 -10.73
N ARG A 126 -12.97 7.45 -9.82
CA ARG A 126 -14.28 6.98 -9.37
C ARG A 126 -15.30 6.94 -10.50
N GLU A 127 -15.18 7.84 -11.47
CA GLU A 127 -16.03 7.87 -12.66
C GLU A 127 -15.52 6.97 -13.80
N GLY A 128 -14.40 6.26 -13.61
CA GLY A 128 -13.79 5.41 -14.64
C GLY A 128 -13.17 6.18 -15.80
N ARG A 129 -12.89 7.49 -15.61
CA ARG A 129 -12.32 8.38 -16.63
C ARG A 129 -10.82 8.65 -16.44
N PHE A 130 -10.22 8.08 -15.40
CA PHE A 130 -8.79 8.28 -15.14
C PHE A 130 -7.93 7.66 -16.23
N ILE A 131 -6.99 8.45 -16.75
CA ILE A 131 -6.03 8.05 -17.78
C ILE A 131 -4.60 8.27 -17.30
N ALA A 132 -3.69 7.43 -17.78
CA ALA A 132 -2.27 7.53 -17.48
C ALA A 132 -1.74 8.94 -17.75
N ARG A 133 -1.13 9.54 -16.74
CA ARG A 133 -0.44 10.82 -16.92
C ARG A 133 0.91 10.60 -17.59
N ARG A 134 1.47 11.66 -18.18
CA ARG A 134 2.81 11.59 -18.81
C ARG A 134 3.90 11.69 -17.75
N GLY A 135 5.11 11.24 -18.10
CA GLY A 135 6.30 11.45 -17.28
C GLY A 135 6.54 10.38 -16.22
N GLU A 136 6.02 9.16 -16.42
CA GLU A 136 6.39 8.01 -15.61
C GLU A 136 7.92 7.85 -15.60
N PRO A 137 8.56 7.73 -14.41
CA PRO A 137 9.99 7.53 -14.33
C PRO A 137 10.46 6.22 -14.95
N ASP A 138 11.67 6.24 -15.47
CA ASP A 138 12.38 5.08 -16.00
C ASP A 138 13.88 5.29 -15.76
N ALA A 139 14.29 5.10 -14.50
CA ALA A 139 15.67 5.33 -14.09
C ALA A 139 16.65 4.38 -14.82
N GLU A 140 16.25 3.15 -15.13
CA GLU A 140 17.08 2.18 -15.84
C GLU A 140 17.50 2.66 -17.23
N ARG A 141 16.58 3.25 -18.01
CA ARG A 141 16.91 3.84 -19.31
C ARG A 141 17.87 5.02 -19.18
N LEU A 142 17.72 5.83 -18.14
CA LEU A 142 18.59 6.99 -17.90
C LEU A 142 20.02 6.55 -17.54
N GLU A 143 20.17 5.50 -16.74
CA GLU A 143 21.49 4.99 -16.33
C GLU A 143 22.26 4.38 -17.51
N ARG A 144 21.61 3.59 -18.37
CA ARG A 144 22.25 3.05 -19.58
C ARG A 144 22.82 4.15 -20.48
N ARG A 145 22.10 5.27 -20.64
CA ARG A 145 22.56 6.42 -21.45
C ARG A 145 23.76 7.12 -20.83
N LYS A 146 23.93 7.10 -19.51
CA LYS A 146 25.05 7.76 -18.81
C LYS A 146 26.34 6.93 -18.82
N SER A 147 26.25 5.63 -19.11
CA SER A 147 27.40 4.72 -19.15
C SER A 147 28.01 4.56 -20.55
N THR A 148 27.50 5.28 -21.57
CA THR A 148 28.05 5.34 -22.93
C THR A 148 28.71 6.69 -23.16
#